data_AF-A0A9P8JL17-F1
#
_entry.id   AF-A0A9P8JL17-F1
#
_cell.length_a   1.000
_cell.length_b   1.000
_cell.length_c   1.000
_cell.angle_alpha   90.00
_cell.angle_beta   90.00
_cell.angle_gamma   90.00
#
_symmetry.space_group_name_H-M   'P 1'
#
loop_
_entity.id
_entity.type
_entity.pdbx_description
1 polymer ?
#
loop_
_entity_poly.entity_id
_entity_poly.type
_entity_poly.pdbx_seq_one_letter_code
_entity_poly.pdbx_strand_id
1 'polypeptide(L)'
;MTWGATGKEAEFSNFFIEVPKVLKSFKYSLSFCIVAIVGMIILATADFIPYDWMITDFVAILPMATVVASHFLLPIALNPALMTFSW
;
A
#
# COMPACT_ATOMS: atom_id res chain seq x y z
N MET A 1 38.45 -8.20 5.80
CA MET A 1 37.57 -8.90 4.84
C MET A 1 37.04 -10.14 5.53
N THR A 2 36.06 -9.95 6.41
CA THR A 2 35.36 -11.04 7.07
C THR A 2 33.90 -10.74 6.81
N TRP A 3 33.39 -11.34 5.75
CA TRP A 3 31.96 -11.39 5.46
C TRP A 3 31.37 -12.21 6.60
N GLY A 4 30.97 -11.55 7.68
CA GLY A 4 30.04 -12.15 8.62
C GLY A 4 28.81 -12.46 7.80
N ALA A 5 28.65 -13.72 7.39
CA ALA A 5 27.37 -14.21 6.91
C ALA A 5 26.38 -13.87 8.03
N THR A 6 25.61 -12.80 7.82
CA THR A 6 24.62 -12.39 8.80
C THR A 6 23.58 -13.47 8.79
N GLY A 7 23.73 -14.43 9.72
CA GLY A 7 22.69 -15.36 10.11
C GLY A 7 21.53 -14.55 10.64
N LYS A 8 20.73 -13.99 9.74
CA LYS A 8 19.30 -13.93 9.99
C LYS A 8 18.82 -15.31 9.61
N GLU A 9 18.86 -16.21 10.59
CA GLU A 9 17.89 -17.29 10.65
C GLU A 9 16.57 -16.68 10.17
N ALA A 10 16.07 -17.15 9.04
CA ALA A 10 14.72 -16.78 8.64
C ALA A 10 13.84 -17.31 9.76
N GLU A 11 13.51 -16.46 10.75
CA GLU A 11 12.56 -16.80 11.78
C GLU A 11 11.32 -17.32 11.04
N PHE A 12 10.88 -18.53 11.40
CA PHE A 12 9.69 -19.16 10.82
C PHE A 12 8.52 -18.19 10.98
N SER A 13 8.23 -17.45 9.93
CA SER A 13 7.21 -16.42 9.92
C SER A 13 6.16 -16.84 8.92
N ASN A 14 5.02 -17.27 9.44
CA ASN A 14 3.90 -17.72 8.62
C ASN A 14 3.10 -16.51 8.15
N PHE A 15 2.27 -16.73 7.13
CA PHE A 15 1.42 -15.72 6.53
C PHE A 15 0.68 -14.88 7.60
N PHE A 16 0.08 -15.55 8.59
CA PHE A 16 -0.71 -14.90 9.65
C PHE A 16 0.11 -14.12 10.69
N ILE A 17 1.41 -14.37 10.82
CA ILE A 17 2.30 -13.62 11.73
C ILE A 17 2.78 -12.34 11.04
N GLU A 18 3.10 -12.41 9.75
CA GLU A 18 3.58 -11.26 8.99
C GLU A 18 2.48 -10.25 8.65
N VAL A 19 1.23 -10.68 8.38
CA VAL A 19 0.12 -9.75 8.09
C VAL A 19 -0.04 -8.65 9.18
N PRO A 20 -0.24 -8.97 10.48
CA PRO A 20 -0.42 -7.95 11.50
C PRO A 20 0.85 -7.13 11.74
N LYS A 21 2.04 -7.69 11.48
CA LYS A 21 3.34 -7.01 11.63
C LYS A 21 3.55 -5.97 10.52
N VAL A 22 3.19 -6.32 9.28
CA VAL A 22 3.19 -5.42 8.13
C VAL A 22 2.16 -4.31 8.34
N LEU A 23 0.93 -4.65 8.73
CA LEU A 23 -0.11 -3.65 9.01
C LEU A 23 0.32 -2.67 10.12
N LYS A 24 0.98 -3.14 11.19
CA LYS A 24 1.48 -2.26 12.26
C LYS A 24 2.64 -1.37 11.82
N SER A 25 3.56 -1.91 11.02
CA SER A 25 4.75 -1.19 10.55
C SER A 25 4.39 -0.14 9.50
N PHE A 26 3.46 -0.45 8.61
CA PHE A 26 3.06 0.41 7.48
C PHE A 26 1.71 1.11 7.67
N LYS A 27 1.16 1.13 8.89
CA LYS A 27 -0.15 1.75 9.19
C LYS A 27 -0.32 3.17 8.65
N TYR A 28 0.73 3.99 8.70
CA TYR A 28 0.66 5.37 8.20
C TYR A 28 0.62 5.42 6.68
N SER A 29 1.43 4.61 5.99
CA SER A 29 1.43 4.51 4.53
C SER A 29 0.07 3.97 4.03
N LEU A 30 -0.44 2.91 4.65
CA LEU A 30 -1.73 2.33 4.31
C LEU A 30 -2.89 3.29 4.59
N SER A 31 -2.86 3.99 5.73
CA SER A 31 -3.86 5.01 6.06
C SER A 31 -3.83 6.17 5.06
N PHE A 32 -2.65 6.63 4.66
CA PHE A 32 -2.51 7.67 3.63
C PHE A 32 -3.10 7.21 2.30
N CYS A 33 -2.81 5.98 1.88
CA CYS A 33 -3.37 5.39 0.66
C CYS A 33 -4.92 5.35 0.71
N ILE A 34 -5.50 4.92 1.84
CA ILE A 34 -6.95 4.87 2.02
C ILE A 34 -7.56 6.27 1.92
N VAL A 35 -6.98 7.26 2.61
CA VAL A 35 -7.46 8.65 2.57
C VAL A 35 -7.37 9.20 1.14
N ALA A 36 -6.28 8.93 0.43
CA ALA A 36 -6.11 9.37 -0.96
C ALA A 36 -7.13 8.73 -1.91
N ILE A 37 -7.43 7.43 -1.77
CA ILE A 37 -8.46 6.75 -2.56
C ILE A 37 -9.84 7.38 -2.29
N VAL A 38 -10.19 7.56 -1.02
CA VAL A 38 -11.46 8.17 -0.64
C VAL A 38 -11.55 9.60 -1.17
N GLY A 39 -10.47 10.38 -1.07
CA GLY A 39 -10.39 11.72 -1.64
C GLY A 39 -10.63 11.75 -3.15
N MET A 40 -9.99 10.84 -3.90
CA MET A 40 -10.22 10.72 -5.35
C MET A 40 -11.67 10.36 -5.68
N ILE A 41 -12.29 9.44 -4.94
CA ILE A 41 -13.69 9.05 -5.15
C ILE A 41 -14.61 10.24 -4.87
N ILE A 42 -14.41 10.93 -3.75
CA ILE A 42 -15.21 12.11 -3.38
C ILE A 42 -15.09 13.18 -4.47
N LEU A 43 -13.86 13.53 -4.89
CA LEU A 43 -13.61 14.52 -5.94
C LEU A 43 -14.20 14.13 -7.31
N ALA A 44 -14.40 12.85 -7.58
CA ALA A 44 -14.99 12.38 -8.83
C ALA A 44 -16.53 12.29 -8.80
N THR A 45 -17.14 11.96 -7.65
CA THR A 45 -18.56 11.57 -7.60
C THR A 45 -19.45 12.38 -6.65
N ALA A 46 -18.89 13.27 -5.83
CA ALA A 46 -19.70 13.97 -4.84
C ALA A 46 -20.48 15.16 -5.43
N ASP A 47 -21.79 15.18 -5.20
CA ASP A 47 -22.71 16.21 -5.72
C ASP A 47 -22.46 17.63 -5.16
N PHE A 48 -21.73 17.75 -4.06
CA PHE A 48 -21.42 19.02 -3.41
C PHE A 48 -20.14 19.70 -3.94
N ILE A 49 -19.46 19.08 -4.90
CA ILE A 49 -18.19 19.60 -5.42
C ILE A 49 -18.44 20.52 -6.61
N PRO A 50 -17.80 21.71 -6.65
CA PRO A 50 -17.87 22.58 -7.81
C PRO A 50 -17.41 21.86 -9.08
N TYR A 51 -18.10 22.08 -10.20
CA TYR A 51 -17.78 21.43 -11.48
C TYR A 51 -16.30 21.58 -11.87
N ASP A 52 -15.70 22.75 -11.61
CA ASP A 52 -14.30 23.04 -11.92
C ASP A 52 -13.30 22.20 -11.12
N TRP A 53 -13.72 21.56 -10.02
CA TRP A 53 -12.89 20.75 -9.14
C TRP A 53 -13.12 19.25 -9.33
N MET A 54 -14.08 18.87 -10.19
CA MET A 54 -14.38 17.47 -10.46
C MET A 54 -13.26 16.82 -11.25
N ILE A 55 -12.75 15.71 -10.73
CA ILE A 55 -11.69 14.95 -11.37
C ILE A 55 -12.34 13.83 -12.21
N THR A 56 -12.88 14.19 -13.37
CA THR A 56 -13.48 13.21 -14.31
C THR A 56 -12.52 12.76 -15.41
N ASP A 57 -11.48 13.55 -15.67
CA ASP A 57 -10.52 13.26 -16.73
C ASP A 57 -9.47 12.24 -16.28
N PHE A 58 -9.20 11.27 -17.16
CA PHE A 58 -8.23 10.22 -16.91
C PHE A 58 -6.82 10.75 -16.57
N VAL A 59 -6.41 11.84 -17.23
CA VAL A 59 -5.09 12.46 -17.02
C VAL A 59 -4.92 12.99 -15.60
N ALA A 60 -6.02 13.41 -14.97
CA ALA A 60 -6.01 13.90 -13.59
C ALA A 60 -6.06 12.75 -12.56
N ILE A 61 -6.71 11.63 -12.90
CA ILE A 61 -6.83 10.46 -12.00
C ILE A 61 -5.58 9.57 -12.02
N LEU A 62 -5.03 9.27 -13.21
CA LEU A 62 -3.98 8.26 -13.38
C LEU A 62 -2.73 8.49 -12.51
N PRO A 63 -2.15 9.70 -12.42
CA PRO A 63 -0.93 9.91 -11.64
C PRO A 63 -1.14 9.60 -10.17
N MET A 64 -2.28 10.01 -9.60
CA MET A 64 -2.56 9.77 -8.18
C MET A 64 -2.92 8.30 -7.93
N ALA A 65 -3.70 7.68 -8.82
CA ALA A 65 -4.05 6.28 -8.73
C ALA A 65 -2.81 5.36 -8.76
N THR A 66 -1.85 5.62 -9.66
CA THR A 66 -0.62 4.82 -9.77
C THR A 66 0.28 4.95 -8.54
N VAL A 67 0.41 6.16 -7.99
CA VAL A 67 1.17 6.40 -6.74
C VAL A 67 0.54 5.63 -5.59
N VAL A 68 -0.78 5.74 -5.40
CA VAL A 68 -1.48 5.05 -4.30
C VAL A 68 -1.42 3.53 -4.47
N ALA A 69 -1.65 3.02 -5.67
CA ALA A 69 -1.55 1.59 -5.95
C ALA A 69 -0.14 1.05 -5.63
N SER A 70 0.91 1.77 -6.05
CA SER A 70 2.29 1.37 -5.78
C SER A 70 2.60 1.34 -4.28
N HIS A 71 2.20 2.37 -3.52
CA HIS A 71 2.46 2.46 -2.08
C HIS A 71 1.63 1.48 -1.26
N PHE A 72 0.44 1.13 -1.73
CA PHE A 72 -0.40 0.12 -1.09
C PHE A 72 0.13 -1.29 -1.34
N LEU A 73 0.59 -1.58 -2.57
CA LEU A 73 1.08 -2.91 -2.94
C LEU A 73 2.48 -3.22 -2.38
N LEU A 74 3.37 -2.23 -2.25
CA LEU A 74 4.75 -2.42 -1.79
C LEU A 74 4.87 -3.28 -0.51
N PRO A 75 4.18 -2.99 0.61
CA PRO A 75 4.29 -3.80 1.82
C PRO A 75 3.71 -5.22 1.69
N ILE A 76 2.84 -5.47 0.71
CA ILE A 76 2.15 -6.75 0.52
C ILE A 76 2.91 -7.62 -0.49
N ALA A 77 3.16 -7.10 -1.68
CA ALA A 77 3.77 -7.80 -2.80
C ALA A 77 5.28 -8.03 -2.63
N LEU A 78 5.96 -7.21 -1.81
CA LEU A 78 7.39 -7.34 -1.59
C LEU A 78 7.75 -8.16 -0.34
N ASN A 79 6.77 -8.63 0.43
CA ASN A 79 7.01 -9.51 1.58
C ASN A 79 6.91 -10.99 1.14
N PRO A 80 8.02 -11.74 1.07
CA PRO A 80 8.02 -13.11 0.59
C PRO A 80 7.13 -14.03 1.43
N ALA A 81 7.09 -13.83 2.75
CA ALA A 81 6.27 -14.62 3.66
C ALA A 81 4.75 -14.37 3.49
N LEU A 82 4.37 -13.22 2.91
CA LEU A 82 2.99 -12.98 2.49
C LEU A 82 2.67 -13.62 1.13
N MET A 83 3.65 -13.69 0.22
CA MET A 83 3.45 -14.22 -1.13
C MET A 83 3.50 -15.74 -1.22
N THR A 84 4.21 -16.42 -0.31
CA THR A 84 4.32 -17.88 -0.31
C THR A 84 3.15 -18.60 0.34
N PHE A 85 2.23 -17.87 1.01
CA PHE A 85 1.06 -18.40 1.73
C PHE A 85 1.36 -19.66 2.56
N SER A 86 2.54 -19.70 3.18
CA SER A 86 2.96 -20.82 4.03
C SER A 86 2.29 -20.73 5.40
N TRP A 87 1.78 -21.87 5.88
CA TRP A 87 0.97 -22.03 7.10
C TRP A 87 1.78 -22.48 8.31
#